data_AF-A0A7S2IR94-F1
#
_entry.id   AF-A0A7S2IR94-F1
#
_cell.length_a   1.000
_cell.length_b   1.000
_cell.length_c   1.000
_cell.angle_alpha   90.00
_cell.angle_beta   90.00
_cell.angle_gamma   90.00
#
_symmetry.space_group_name_H-M   'P 1'
#
loop_
_entity.id
_entity.type
_entity.pdbx_description
1 polymer ?
#
loop_
_entity_poly.entity_id
_entity_poly.type
_entity_poly.pdbx_seq_one_letter_code
_entity_poly.pdbx_strand_id
1 'polypeptide(L)'
;GTSIALKNFSKERGGTVICTASMAGLLPIGAPPVYSATKAANVQFVRAMGLTLGDDSNVRVHCLCPSYTATNQGPPPKDIQKSLGGVLQAKHMARGFQLFLQRRPPNGSVMRVTVRDRGARVVHDLVAYGRELGGKEKPREGVVLEEAPLEAFPVSKL
;
A
#
# COMPACT_ATOMS: atom_id res chain seq x y z
N GLY A 1 4.90 4.73 -16.62
CA GLY A 1 5.59 4.25 -15.41
C GLY A 1 5.96 2.78 -15.55
N THR A 2 5.05 1.88 -15.18
CA THR A 2 5.29 0.42 -15.15
C THR A 2 5.85 -0.14 -16.45
N SER A 3 5.24 0.14 -17.60
CA SER A 3 5.73 -0.38 -18.89
C SER A 3 7.15 0.07 -19.24
N ILE A 4 7.57 1.26 -18.80
CA ILE A 4 8.95 1.74 -18.99
C ILE A 4 9.88 0.98 -18.05
N ALA A 5 9.50 0.79 -16.79
CA ALA A 5 10.28 0.00 -15.83
C ALA A 5 10.49 -1.44 -16.32
N LEU A 6 9.43 -2.11 -16.79
CA LEU A 6 9.52 -3.48 -17.31
C LEU A 6 10.49 -3.60 -18.50
N LYS A 7 10.54 -2.58 -19.37
CA LYS A 7 11.47 -2.55 -20.51
C LYS A 7 12.93 -2.35 -20.12
N ASN A 8 13.19 -1.71 -18.98
CA ASN A 8 14.52 -1.29 -18.56
C ASN A 8 15.08 -2.11 -17.40
N PHE A 9 14.27 -2.90 -16.72
CA PHE A 9 14.77 -3.86 -15.73
C PHE A 9 15.68 -4.88 -16.40
N SER A 10 16.77 -5.21 -15.70
CA SER A 10 17.68 -6.27 -16.13
C SER A 10 16.91 -7.57 -16.29
N LYS A 11 17.14 -8.29 -17.39
CA LYS A 11 16.52 -9.61 -17.61
C LYS A 11 16.93 -10.61 -16.51
N GLU A 12 18.15 -10.51 -16.02
CA GLU A 12 18.69 -11.41 -15.00
C GLU A 12 18.30 -10.99 -13.58
N ARG A 13 18.46 -9.71 -13.23
CA ARG A 13 18.22 -9.22 -11.87
C ARG A 13 16.78 -8.81 -11.59
N GLY A 14 16.03 -8.47 -12.64
CA GLY A 14 14.67 -7.96 -12.56
C GLY A 14 14.56 -6.64 -11.78
N GLY A 15 13.48 -6.46 -11.03
CA GLY A 15 13.20 -5.24 -10.29
C GLY A 15 11.81 -5.23 -9.65
N THR A 16 11.54 -4.20 -8.85
CA THR A 16 10.22 -4.03 -8.20
C THR A 16 9.62 -2.67 -8.57
N VAL A 17 8.40 -2.68 -9.09
CA VAL A 17 7.57 -1.49 -9.29
C VAL A 17 6.60 -1.38 -8.11
N ILE A 18 6.56 -0.21 -7.48
CA ILE A 18 5.61 0.06 -6.39
C ILE A 18 4.73 1.23 -6.82
N CYS A 19 3.43 0.98 -6.95
CA CYS A 19 2.43 1.99 -7.26
C CYS A 19 1.83 2.58 -5.98
N THR A 20 1.60 3.89 -5.95
CA THR A 20 0.90 4.54 -4.85
C THR A 20 -0.61 4.55 -5.11
N ALA A 21 -1.35 3.79 -4.32
CA ALA A 21 -2.81 3.77 -4.29
C ALA A 21 -3.31 4.61 -3.10
N SER A 22 -4.34 4.14 -2.40
CA SER A 22 -4.93 4.77 -1.21
C SER A 22 -5.86 3.76 -0.52
N MET A 23 -6.16 3.97 0.75
CA MET A 23 -7.30 3.32 1.40
C MET A 23 -8.63 3.60 0.68
N ALA A 24 -8.76 4.71 -0.05
CA ALA A 24 -9.94 5.02 -0.88
C ALA A 24 -10.16 4.04 -2.04
N GLY A 25 -9.11 3.33 -2.45
CA GLY A 25 -9.22 2.29 -3.47
C GLY A 25 -9.66 0.93 -2.91
N LEU A 26 -9.78 0.80 -1.60
CA LEU A 26 -10.12 -0.45 -0.90
C LEU A 26 -11.41 -0.36 -0.11
N LEU A 27 -11.75 0.82 0.40
CA LEU A 27 -12.90 1.07 1.25
C LEU A 27 -13.63 2.34 0.79
N PRO A 28 -14.96 2.42 0.98
CA PRO A 28 -15.72 3.63 0.74
C PRO A 28 -15.41 4.66 1.83
N ILE A 29 -14.31 5.38 1.66
CA ILE A 29 -13.99 6.55 2.49
C ILE A 29 -14.51 7.80 1.79
N GLY A 30 -14.80 8.87 2.53
CA GLY A 30 -15.41 10.12 2.03
C GLY A 30 -14.53 10.96 1.07
N ALA A 31 -13.69 10.31 0.27
CA ALA A 31 -12.94 10.93 -0.83
C ALA A 31 -13.84 11.12 -2.06
N PRO A 32 -13.50 12.08 -2.96
CA PRO A 32 -14.22 12.26 -4.21
C PRO A 32 -14.31 10.94 -5.02
N PRO A 33 -15.47 10.60 -5.62
CA PRO A 33 -15.65 9.33 -6.33
C PRO A 33 -14.60 9.05 -7.41
N VAL A 34 -14.17 10.07 -8.16
CA VAL A 34 -13.11 9.95 -9.17
C VAL A 34 -11.76 9.58 -8.55
N TYR A 35 -11.46 10.11 -7.37
CA TYR A 35 -10.25 9.73 -6.63
C TYR A 35 -10.33 8.26 -6.22
N SER A 36 -11.43 7.82 -5.61
CA SER A 36 -11.62 6.42 -5.22
C SER A 36 -11.54 5.47 -6.43
N ALA A 37 -12.16 5.82 -7.55
CA ALA A 37 -12.12 5.05 -8.79
C ALA A 37 -10.69 4.88 -9.32
N THR A 38 -9.92 5.97 -9.40
CA THR A 38 -8.52 5.91 -9.89
C THR A 38 -7.62 5.12 -8.94
N LYS A 39 -7.83 5.22 -7.62
CA LYS A 39 -7.06 4.46 -6.63
C LYS A 39 -7.43 2.97 -6.64
N ALA A 40 -8.69 2.62 -6.86
CA ALA A 40 -9.13 1.24 -7.08
C ALA A 40 -8.53 0.67 -8.37
N ALA A 41 -8.46 1.46 -9.44
CA ALA A 41 -7.82 1.06 -10.70
C ALA A 41 -6.34 0.68 -10.49
N ASN A 42 -5.59 1.44 -9.68
CA ASN A 42 -4.20 1.07 -9.33
C ASN A 42 -4.11 -0.26 -8.57
N VAL A 43 -5.01 -0.48 -7.60
CA VAL A 43 -5.07 -1.75 -6.85
C VAL A 43 -5.27 -2.92 -7.80
N GLN A 44 -6.25 -2.80 -8.71
CA GLN A 44 -6.58 -3.91 -9.60
C GLN A 44 -5.58 -4.09 -10.73
N PHE A 45 -4.98 -3.00 -11.23
CA PHE A 45 -3.85 -3.05 -12.15
C PHE A 45 -2.67 -3.85 -11.57
N VAL A 46 -2.29 -3.59 -10.31
CA VAL A 46 -1.19 -4.32 -9.65
C VAL A 46 -1.50 -5.81 -9.49
N ARG A 47 -2.72 -6.16 -9.10
CA ARG A 47 -3.15 -7.56 -9.00
C ARG A 47 -3.09 -8.28 -10.36
N ALA A 48 -3.62 -7.65 -11.40
CA ALA A 48 -3.57 -8.18 -12.77
C ALA A 48 -2.12 -8.35 -13.26
N MET A 49 -1.26 -7.36 -13.04
CA MET A 49 0.17 -7.44 -13.38
C MET A 49 0.87 -8.56 -12.61
N GLY A 50 0.57 -8.73 -11.32
CA GLY A 50 1.12 -9.82 -10.51
C GLY A 50 0.74 -11.20 -11.06
N LEU A 51 -0.52 -11.38 -11.46
CA LEU A 51 -1.00 -12.60 -12.10
C LEU A 51 -0.27 -12.86 -13.43
N THR A 52 -0.17 -11.84 -14.30
CA THR A 52 0.48 -11.97 -15.61
C THR A 52 1.98 -12.29 -15.51
N LEU A 53 2.66 -11.71 -14.52
CA LEU A 53 4.10 -11.93 -14.32
C LEU A 53 4.40 -13.23 -13.58
N GLY A 54 3.51 -13.68 -12.69
CA GLY A 54 3.73 -14.83 -11.83
C GLY A 54 4.71 -14.54 -10.68
N ASP A 55 4.76 -15.48 -9.73
CA ASP A 55 5.60 -15.38 -8.53
C ASP A 55 7.07 -15.74 -8.78
N ASP A 56 7.35 -16.54 -9.80
CA ASP A 56 8.71 -16.95 -10.20
C ASP A 56 9.44 -15.86 -11.01
N SER A 57 8.74 -14.79 -11.37
CA SER A 57 9.36 -13.67 -12.08
C SER A 57 10.34 -12.90 -11.19
N ASN A 58 11.47 -12.52 -11.81
CA ASN A 58 12.43 -11.58 -11.23
C ASN A 58 11.86 -10.15 -11.17
N VAL A 59 10.71 -9.90 -11.82
CA VAL A 59 10.04 -8.61 -11.80
C VAL A 59 8.75 -8.67 -10.98
N ARG A 60 8.63 -7.75 -10.02
CA ARG A 60 7.48 -7.64 -9.12
C ARG A 60 6.76 -6.31 -9.28
N VAL A 61 5.44 -6.35 -9.12
CA VAL A 61 4.59 -5.16 -9.10
C VAL A 61 3.73 -5.22 -7.83
N HIS A 62 3.79 -4.15 -7.05
CA HIS A 62 3.09 -4.02 -5.78
C HIS A 62 2.43 -2.65 -5.67
N CYS A 63 1.53 -2.48 -4.70
CA CYS A 63 1.04 -1.15 -4.36
C CYS A 63 0.91 -0.90 -2.86
N LEU A 64 1.11 0.36 -2.49
CA LEU A 64 0.88 0.88 -1.13
C LEU A 64 -0.45 1.63 -1.09
N CYS A 65 -1.27 1.29 -0.11
CA CYS A 65 -2.57 1.89 0.20
C CYS A 65 -2.49 2.59 1.57
N PRO A 66 -2.00 3.84 1.61
CA PRO A 66 -1.94 4.58 2.87
C PRO A 66 -3.30 5.08 3.33
N SER A 67 -3.50 5.15 4.64
CA SER A 67 -4.43 6.10 5.27
C SER A 67 -3.84 7.52 5.23
N TYR A 68 -4.40 8.46 6.00
CA TYR A 68 -3.92 9.84 5.97
C TYR A 68 -2.46 9.97 6.39
N THR A 69 -1.68 10.60 5.51
CA THR A 69 -0.25 10.91 5.69
C THR A 69 -0.07 12.42 5.72
N ALA A 70 0.65 12.92 6.72
CA ALA A 70 0.99 14.33 6.85
C ALA A 70 1.84 14.78 5.66
N THR A 71 1.23 15.58 4.79
CA THR A 71 1.85 16.18 3.61
C THR A 71 1.23 17.56 3.40
N ASN A 72 1.91 18.45 2.68
CA ASN A 72 1.42 19.80 2.43
C ASN A 72 0.16 19.86 1.55
N GLN A 73 -0.24 18.74 0.94
CA GLN A 73 -1.39 18.64 0.02
C GLN A 73 -2.63 18.01 0.67
N GLY A 74 -2.48 17.45 1.88
CA GLY A 74 -3.58 16.80 2.61
C GLY A 74 -4.28 17.75 3.58
N PRO A 75 -5.31 17.26 4.30
CA PRO A 75 -5.85 18.00 5.44
C PRO A 75 -4.76 18.30 6.48
N PRO A 76 -4.91 19.38 7.26
CA PRO A 76 -3.99 19.69 8.35
C PRO A 76 -3.77 18.48 9.27
N PRO A 77 -2.53 18.16 9.70
CA PRO A 77 -2.29 16.98 10.53
C PRO A 77 -3.08 16.98 11.85
N LYS A 78 -3.41 18.16 12.41
CA LYS A 78 -4.29 18.30 13.58
C LYS A 78 -5.68 17.69 13.35
N ASP A 79 -6.26 17.87 12.17
CA ASP A 79 -7.61 17.41 11.85
C ASP A 79 -7.60 15.89 11.64
N ILE A 80 -6.53 15.39 11.02
CA ILE A 80 -6.29 13.95 10.88
C ILE A 80 -6.12 13.31 12.27
N GLN A 81 -5.31 13.91 13.14
CA GLN A 81 -5.06 13.38 14.48
C GLN A 81 -6.33 13.36 15.32
N LYS A 82 -7.17 14.39 15.24
CA LYS A 82 -8.47 14.42 15.91
C LYS A 82 -9.40 13.30 15.43
N SER A 83 -9.35 12.98 14.14
CA SER A 83 -10.26 12.00 13.52
C SER A 83 -9.81 10.56 13.73
N LEU A 84 -8.50 10.29 13.68
CA LEU A 84 -7.93 8.94 13.68
C LEU A 84 -7.10 8.59 14.92
N GLY A 85 -6.88 9.56 15.80
CA GLY A 85 -5.98 9.46 16.96
C GLY A 85 -4.49 9.57 16.61
N GLY A 86 -4.13 9.52 15.32
CA GLY A 86 -2.75 9.61 14.87
C GLY A 86 -2.64 9.91 13.38
N VAL A 87 -1.43 10.28 12.94
CA VAL A 87 -1.14 10.69 11.56
C VAL A 87 0.06 9.93 11.03
N LEU A 88 -0.04 9.38 9.81
CA LEU A 88 1.13 8.78 9.18
C LEU A 88 2.12 9.86 8.74
N GLN A 89 3.40 9.49 8.70
CA GLN A 89 4.48 10.33 8.21
C GLN A 89 5.12 9.66 6.99
N ALA A 90 5.88 10.43 6.20
CA ALA A 90 6.58 9.90 5.02
C ALA A 90 7.48 8.69 5.34
N LYS A 91 8.07 8.63 6.55
CA LYS A 91 8.87 7.49 7.00
C LYS A 91 8.08 6.18 7.10
N HIS A 92 6.79 6.23 7.46
CA HIS A 92 5.95 5.03 7.49
C HIS A 92 5.70 4.51 6.08
N MET A 93 5.61 5.41 5.09
CA MET A 93 5.54 5.02 3.69
C MET A 93 6.85 4.38 3.23
N ALA A 94 7.98 5.05 3.48
CA ALA A 94 9.31 4.53 3.17
C ALA A 94 9.53 3.12 3.76
N ARG A 95 9.03 2.87 4.98
CA ARG A 95 9.07 1.54 5.58
C ARG A 95 8.28 0.50 4.79
N GLY A 96 7.09 0.86 4.29
CA GLY A 96 6.32 -0.01 3.39
C GLY A 96 7.08 -0.35 2.09
N PHE A 97 7.78 0.61 1.50
CA PHE A 97 8.67 0.35 0.35
C PHE A 97 9.77 -0.65 0.72
N GLN A 98 10.45 -0.45 1.84
CA GLN A 98 11.49 -1.35 2.32
C GLN A 98 10.96 -2.77 2.58
N LEU A 99 9.78 -2.90 3.20
CA LEU A 99 9.16 -4.19 3.47
C LEU A 99 8.87 -4.98 2.19
N PHE A 100 8.42 -4.32 1.12
CA PHE A 100 8.25 -4.99 -0.17
C PHE A 100 9.56 -5.54 -0.73
N LEU A 101 10.65 -4.79 -0.62
CA LEU A 101 11.95 -5.21 -1.13
C LEU A 101 12.59 -6.32 -0.27
N GLN A 102 12.45 -6.21 1.06
CA GLN A 102 13.09 -7.10 2.03
C GLN A 102 12.32 -8.41 2.19
N ARG A 103 10.98 -8.35 2.27
CA ARG A 103 10.13 -9.53 2.52
C ARG A 103 9.73 -10.25 1.23
N ARG A 104 9.86 -9.59 0.07
CA ARG A 104 9.50 -10.11 -1.26
C ARG A 104 8.18 -10.89 -1.26
N PRO A 105 7.07 -10.27 -0.84
CA PRO A 105 5.79 -10.99 -0.79
C PRO A 105 5.36 -11.42 -2.20
N PRO A 106 4.34 -12.28 -2.29
CA PRO A 106 3.79 -12.70 -3.58
C PRO A 106 3.45 -11.52 -4.49
N ASN A 107 3.66 -11.68 -5.80
CA ASN A 107 3.50 -10.66 -6.82
C ASN A 107 2.07 -10.10 -6.84
N GLY A 108 1.90 -8.84 -7.21
CA GLY A 108 0.59 -8.16 -7.13
C GLY A 108 0.10 -7.89 -5.71
N SER A 109 0.97 -8.01 -4.69
CA SER A 109 0.62 -7.66 -3.31
C SER A 109 0.23 -6.19 -3.15
N VAL A 110 -0.82 -5.99 -2.35
CA VAL A 110 -1.40 -4.71 -1.98
C VAL A 110 -1.20 -4.56 -0.47
N MET A 111 -0.49 -3.53 -0.05
CA MET A 111 -0.19 -3.29 1.37
C MET A 111 -0.97 -2.08 1.87
N ARG A 112 -1.73 -2.26 2.94
CA ARG A 112 -2.27 -1.15 3.73
C ARG A 112 -1.18 -0.61 4.63
N VAL A 113 -1.06 0.70 4.68
CA VAL A 113 -0.27 1.40 5.71
C VAL A 113 -1.26 2.23 6.49
N THR A 114 -1.57 1.80 7.70
CA THR A 114 -2.69 2.35 8.47
C THR A 114 -2.30 2.70 9.89
N VAL A 115 -2.91 3.76 10.41
CA VAL A 115 -2.96 4.01 11.85
C VAL A 115 -4.04 3.10 12.45
N ARG A 116 -3.72 2.38 13.52
CA ARG A 116 -4.64 1.51 14.26
C ARG A 116 -4.66 1.87 15.75
N ASP A 117 -5.65 1.31 16.45
CA ASP A 117 -5.82 1.45 17.89
C ASP A 117 -5.84 2.92 18.35
N ARG A 118 -6.66 3.73 17.66
CA ARG A 118 -6.80 5.18 17.89
C ARG A 118 -5.46 5.91 17.96
N GLY A 119 -4.54 5.62 17.05
CA GLY A 119 -3.26 6.34 17.00
C GLY A 119 -2.13 5.70 17.80
N ALA A 120 -2.34 4.54 18.41
CA ALA A 120 -1.26 3.90 19.16
C ALA A 120 -0.23 3.23 18.24
N ARG A 121 -0.64 2.76 17.05
CA ARG A 121 0.17 1.86 16.23
C ARG A 121 0.08 2.20 14.75
N VAL A 122 1.18 1.99 14.03
CA VAL A 122 1.22 1.92 12.57
C VAL A 122 1.33 0.45 12.16
N VAL A 123 0.48 0.04 11.22
CA VAL A 123 0.42 -1.34 10.72
C VAL A 123 0.64 -1.37 9.22
N HIS A 124 1.55 -2.25 8.81
CA HIS A 124 1.84 -2.61 7.43
C HIS A 124 1.35 -4.03 7.18
N ASP A 125 0.23 -4.15 6.47
CA ASP A 125 -0.39 -5.45 6.25
C ASP A 125 -0.86 -5.65 4.81
N LEU A 126 -0.75 -6.89 4.34
CA LEU A 126 -1.19 -7.28 3.02
C LEU A 126 -2.70 -7.52 3.01
N VAL A 127 -3.36 -7.04 1.96
CA VAL A 127 -4.79 -7.24 1.73
C VAL A 127 -5.02 -8.67 1.22
N ALA A 128 -5.99 -9.37 1.82
CA ALA A 128 -6.46 -10.65 1.32
C ALA A 128 -7.07 -10.50 -0.08
N TYR A 129 -6.91 -11.51 -0.94
CA TYR A 129 -7.43 -11.48 -2.30
C TYR A 129 -7.52 -12.90 -2.90
N GLY A 130 -8.49 -13.12 -3.79
CA GLY A 130 -8.61 -14.35 -4.58
C GLY A 130 -9.52 -15.41 -3.98
N ARG A 131 -10.18 -15.13 -2.84
CA ARG A 131 -11.19 -16.04 -2.25
C ARG A 131 -12.51 -15.99 -3.02
N GLU A 132 -12.73 -14.94 -3.81
CA GLU A 132 -14.01 -14.58 -4.41
C GLU A 132 -14.38 -15.44 -5.63
N LEU A 133 -13.40 -16.07 -6.29
CA LEU A 133 -13.61 -16.77 -7.57
C LEU A 133 -13.78 -18.28 -7.45
N GLY A 134 -13.70 -18.87 -6.24
CA GLY A 134 -13.92 -20.31 -6.01
C GLY A 134 -13.04 -21.27 -6.83
N GLY A 135 -12.02 -20.75 -7.51
CA GLY A 135 -11.11 -21.52 -8.37
C GLY A 135 -10.10 -22.34 -7.58
N LYS A 136 -9.28 -23.12 -8.30
CA LYS A 136 -8.22 -23.95 -7.70
C LYS A 136 -7.02 -23.16 -7.18
N GLU A 137 -6.90 -21.89 -7.59
CA GLU A 137 -5.84 -20.99 -7.13
C GLU A 137 -5.95 -20.75 -5.63
N LYS A 138 -4.83 -20.89 -4.91
CA LYS A 138 -4.83 -20.72 -3.46
C LYS A 138 -5.01 -19.23 -3.14
N PRO A 139 -6.08 -18.83 -2.43
CA PRO A 139 -6.30 -17.43 -2.12
C PRO A 139 -5.20 -16.87 -1.22
N ARG A 140 -4.89 -15.57 -1.39
CA ARG A 140 -3.94 -14.88 -0.52
C ARG A 140 -4.63 -14.47 0.77
N GLU A 141 -4.06 -14.88 1.88
CA GLU A 141 -4.48 -14.42 3.21
C GLU A 141 -3.99 -13.01 3.48
N GLY A 142 -4.72 -12.27 4.31
CA GLY A 142 -4.23 -11.01 4.84
C GLY A 142 -3.13 -11.29 5.85
N VAL A 143 -1.98 -10.64 5.72
CA VAL A 143 -0.81 -10.88 6.58
C VAL A 143 -0.30 -9.55 7.11
N VAL A 144 -0.17 -9.42 8.43
CA VAL A 144 0.56 -8.32 9.04
C VAL A 144 2.05 -8.57 8.85
N LEU A 145 2.72 -7.70 8.09
CA LEU A 145 4.16 -7.80 7.86
C LEU A 145 4.95 -7.12 8.95
N GLU A 146 4.44 -6.01 9.46
CA GLU A 146 5.02 -5.24 10.54
C GLU A 146 3.96 -4.43 11.28
N GLU A 147 4.19 -4.26 12.56
CA GLU A 147 3.46 -3.33 13.40
C GLU A 147 4.43 -2.67 14.38
N ALA A 148 4.30 -1.36 14.54
CA ALA A 148 5.16 -0.56 15.40
C ALA A 148 4.35 0.51 16.15
N PRO A 149 4.81 0.97 17.33
CA PRO A 149 4.24 2.15 17.98
C PRO A 149 4.23 3.35 17.02
N LEU A 150 3.12 4.08 16.99
CA LEU A 150 3.06 5.32 16.23
C LEU A 150 3.69 6.44 17.06
N GLU A 151 4.78 7.00 16.56
CA GLU A 151 5.39 8.17 17.19
C GLU A 151 4.48 9.41 17.08
N ALA A 152 4.52 10.26 18.10
CA ALA A 152 3.79 11.52 18.10
C ALA A 152 4.18 12.39 16.90
N PHE A 153 3.17 13.01 16.28
CA PHE A 153 3.43 13.99 15.24
C PHE A 153 4.02 15.27 15.88
N PRO A 154 5.16 15.80 15.40
CA PRO A 154 5.79 16.96 16.06
C PRO A 154 4.88 18.18 16.03
N VAL A 155 4.60 18.76 17.21
CA VAL A 155 3.72 19.93 17.36
C VAL A 155 4.25 21.15 16.61
N SER A 156 5.58 21.27 16.43
CA SER A 156 6.21 22.33 15.64
C SER A 156 5.92 22.29 14.14
N LYS A 157 5.25 21.22 13.66
CA LYS A 157 4.85 21.02 12.25
C LYS A 157 3.32 21.09 12.05
N LEU A 158 2.58 21.46 13.09
CA LEU A 158 1.13 21.74 13.06
C LEU A 158 0.87 23.23 12.79
#